data_AF-A0A1F8NT53-F1
#
_entry.id   AF-A0A1F8NT53-F1
#
_cell.length_a   1.000
_cell.length_b   1.000
_cell.length_c   1.000
_cell.angle_alpha   90.00
_cell.angle_beta   90.00
_cell.angle_gamma   90.00
#
_symmetry.space_group_name_H-M   'P 1'
#
loop_
_entity.id
_entity.type
_entity.pdbx_description
1 polymer ?
#
loop_
_entity_poly.entity_id
_entity_poly.type
_entity_poly.pdbx_seq_one_letter_code
_entity_poly.pdbx_strand_id
1 'polypeptide(L)'
;MDQHQLLERLTEPFPFPQVNWKPRTISGDGTRALAVAYIDARDVAERLDSVVGPANWAVDHKDVGGQMLTGIGLRHPETGEWVWKWDTGLIGREGDEAMSVKGNLSDGLKRAAVLWGVGRYLYRLPKSWVGYDNQKKRLTETPALPRWALPYGEAKAATSPDRGRPDSRSAPKVEIAQKAA
;
A
#
# COMPACT_ATOMS: atom_id res chain seq x y z
N MET A 1 22.06 9.58 7.38
CA MET A 1 20.89 9.08 8.12
C MET A 1 21.37 7.91 8.95
N ASP A 2 21.17 7.95 10.26
CA ASP A 2 21.54 6.82 11.13
C ASP A 2 20.55 5.63 10.95
N GLN A 3 20.87 4.48 11.55
CA GLN A 3 20.04 3.28 11.42
C GLN A 3 18.63 3.47 11.98
N HIS A 4 18.46 4.25 13.05
CA HIS A 4 17.17 4.44 13.68
C HIS A 4 16.22 5.21 12.76
N GLN A 5 16.69 6.35 12.25
CA GLN A 5 15.95 7.18 11.29
C GLN A 5 15.61 6.41 10.00
N LEU A 6 16.52 5.55 9.54
CA LEU A 6 16.29 4.67 8.39
C LEU A 6 15.09 3.76 8.64
N LEU A 7 15.09 3.05 9.77
CA LEU A 7 14.02 2.11 10.11
C LEU A 7 12.69 2.83 10.34
N GLU A 8 12.70 4.02 10.95
CA GLU A 8 11.49 4.85 11.08
C GLU A 8 10.89 5.17 9.71
N ARG A 9 11.70 5.68 8.77
CA ARG A 9 11.24 6.05 7.42
C ARG A 9 10.75 4.86 6.59
N LEU A 10 11.30 3.67 6.79
CA LEU A 10 10.79 2.45 6.16
C LEU A 10 9.39 2.07 6.68
N THR A 11 9.06 2.41 7.93
CA THR A 11 7.81 2.02 8.59
C THR A 11 6.66 2.99 8.35
N GLU A 12 6.91 4.13 7.69
CA GLU A 12 5.89 5.12 7.39
C GLU A 12 4.70 4.53 6.62
N PRO A 13 3.46 4.95 6.93
CA PRO A 13 2.29 4.57 6.16
C PRO A 13 2.41 4.95 4.68
N PHE A 14 1.76 4.16 3.84
CA PHE A 14 1.65 4.46 2.41
C PHE A 14 0.45 5.38 2.19
N PRO A 15 0.54 6.34 1.26
CA PRO A 15 -0.61 7.07 0.73
C PRO A 15 -1.78 6.15 0.41
N PHE A 16 -3.01 6.59 0.69
CA PHE A 16 -4.21 5.79 0.44
C PHE A 16 -4.27 5.18 -0.98
N PRO A 17 -3.91 5.90 -2.07
CA PRO A 17 -3.94 5.35 -3.43
C PRO A 17 -2.99 4.17 -3.69
N GLN A 18 -1.93 4.01 -2.88
CA GLN A 18 -1.00 2.88 -3.00
C GLN A 18 -1.46 1.65 -2.19
N VAL A 19 -2.46 1.83 -1.31
CA VAL A 19 -3.02 0.74 -0.52
C VAL A 19 -4.16 0.07 -1.28
N ASN A 20 -3.85 -1.11 -1.82
CA ASN A 20 -4.77 -1.94 -2.57
C ASN A 20 -5.50 -2.93 -1.66
N TRP A 21 -6.63 -3.48 -2.12
CA TRP A 21 -7.46 -4.41 -1.36
C TRP A 21 -7.80 -5.64 -2.19
N LYS A 22 -7.69 -6.82 -1.57
CA LYS A 22 -8.10 -8.09 -2.19
C LYS A 22 -9.04 -8.89 -1.29
N PRO A 23 -9.96 -9.70 -1.85
CA PRO A 23 -10.76 -10.62 -1.06
C PRO A 23 -9.87 -11.72 -0.48
N ARG A 24 -10.04 -12.03 0.82
CA ARG A 24 -9.37 -13.16 1.49
C ARG A 24 -10.32 -14.30 1.82
N THR A 25 -11.51 -13.97 2.32
CA THR A 25 -12.53 -14.94 2.71
C THR A 25 -13.87 -14.45 2.19
N ILE A 26 -14.60 -15.29 1.47
CA ILE A 26 -15.92 -14.98 0.94
C ILE A 26 -16.97 -15.49 1.95
N SER A 27 -18.04 -14.73 2.17
CA SER A 27 -19.16 -15.14 3.02
C SER A 27 -19.88 -16.35 2.43
N GLY A 28 -20.62 -17.10 3.26
CA GLY A 28 -21.31 -18.31 2.80
C GLY A 28 -22.36 -18.05 1.72
N ASP A 29 -22.98 -16.88 1.71
CA ASP A 29 -23.94 -16.43 0.70
C ASP A 29 -23.28 -15.81 -0.55
N GLY A 30 -21.95 -15.63 -0.56
CA GLY A 30 -21.21 -15.09 -1.69
C GLY A 30 -21.38 -13.59 -1.94
N THR A 31 -22.02 -12.84 -1.03
CA THR A 31 -22.31 -11.40 -1.23
C THR A 31 -21.27 -10.46 -0.61
N ARG A 32 -20.46 -10.98 0.32
CA ARG A 32 -19.45 -10.21 1.05
C ARG A 32 -18.11 -10.93 1.06
N ALA A 33 -17.05 -10.15 1.22
CA ALA A 33 -15.72 -10.70 1.46
C ALA A 33 -14.98 -9.93 2.54
N LEU A 34 -14.17 -10.64 3.31
CA LEU A 34 -13.15 -10.06 4.15
C LEU A 34 -12.06 -9.46 3.26
N ALA A 35 -11.98 -8.14 3.23
CA ALA A 35 -10.96 -7.42 2.49
C ALA A 35 -9.64 -7.39 3.28
N VAL A 36 -8.53 -7.62 2.59
CA VAL A 36 -7.18 -7.46 3.14
C VAL A 36 -6.38 -6.48 2.31
N ALA A 37 -5.72 -5.56 3.01
CA ALA A 37 -4.90 -4.53 2.39
C ALA A 37 -3.54 -5.11 1.97
N TYR A 38 -3.00 -4.59 0.87
CA TYR A 38 -1.63 -4.85 0.43
C TYR A 38 -1.09 -3.65 -0.36
N ILE A 39 0.23 -3.59 -0.50
CA ILE A 39 0.94 -2.69 -1.43
C ILE A 39 1.55 -3.53 -2.54
N ASP A 40 1.88 -2.93 -3.68
CA ASP A 40 2.55 -3.63 -4.75
C ASP A 40 4.06 -3.72 -4.53
N ALA A 41 4.70 -4.66 -5.22
CA ALA A 41 6.16 -4.83 -5.19
C ALA A 41 6.90 -3.55 -5.63
N ARG A 42 6.28 -2.71 -6.47
CA ARG A 42 6.86 -1.45 -6.95
C ARG A 42 6.85 -0.40 -5.84
N ASP A 43 5.76 -0.31 -5.07
CA ASP A 43 5.70 0.58 -3.90
C ASP A 43 6.78 0.22 -2.86
N VAL A 44 7.07 -1.07 -2.70
CA VAL A 44 8.18 -1.54 -1.85
C VAL A 44 9.52 -1.05 -2.40
N ALA A 45 9.80 -1.25 -3.69
CA ALA A 45 11.04 -0.81 -4.31
C ALA A 45 11.23 0.72 -4.21
N GLU A 46 10.19 1.49 -4.51
CA GLU A 46 10.21 2.97 -4.40
C GLU A 46 10.46 3.44 -2.96
N ARG A 47 9.87 2.75 -1.97
CA ARG A 47 10.15 3.03 -0.56
C ARG A 47 11.62 2.74 -0.22
N LEU A 48 12.19 1.65 -0.71
CA LEU A 48 13.60 1.32 -0.47
C LEU A 48 14.53 2.34 -1.15
N ASP A 49 14.27 2.68 -2.41
CA ASP A 49 15.03 3.68 -3.16
C ASP A 49 15.02 5.05 -2.47
N SER A 50 13.85 5.51 -2.03
CA SER A 50 13.71 6.83 -1.39
C SER A 50 14.31 6.90 0.02
N VAL A 51 14.44 5.77 0.72
CA VAL A 51 14.93 5.72 2.10
C VAL A 51 16.42 5.42 2.14
N VAL A 52 16.87 4.34 1.51
CA VAL A 52 18.27 3.90 1.58
C VAL A 52 19.06 4.22 0.31
N GLY A 53 18.39 4.54 -0.80
CA GLY A 53 19.03 4.74 -2.11
C GLY A 53 19.16 3.43 -2.89
N PRO A 54 19.04 3.47 -4.23
CA PRO A 54 18.97 2.26 -5.07
C PRO A 54 20.21 1.37 -5.01
N ALA A 55 21.37 1.90 -4.61
CA ALA A 55 22.61 1.14 -4.47
C ALA A 55 22.77 0.47 -3.08
N ASN A 56 21.87 0.74 -2.12
CA ASN A 56 22.01 0.30 -0.72
C ASN A 56 20.94 -0.72 -0.30
N TRP A 57 20.21 -1.28 -1.25
CA TRP A 57 19.38 -2.45 -1.03
C TRP A 57 19.58 -3.47 -2.16
N ALA A 58 19.29 -4.73 -1.87
CA ALA A 58 19.41 -5.83 -2.82
C ALA A 58 18.28 -6.85 -2.60
N VAL A 59 17.97 -7.59 -3.65
CA VAL A 59 17.06 -8.74 -3.61
C VAL A 59 17.84 -9.98 -4.01
N ASP A 60 17.60 -11.07 -3.30
CA ASP A 60 18.17 -12.39 -3.61
C ASP A 60 17.09 -13.46 -3.44
N HIS A 61 17.24 -14.58 -4.16
CA HIS A 61 16.27 -15.66 -4.20
C HIS A 61 16.96 -17.00 -3.98
N LYS A 62 16.38 -17.84 -3.11
CA LYS A 62 16.96 -19.13 -2.74
C LYS A 62 15.88 -20.20 -2.69
N ASP A 63 16.15 -21.34 -3.29
CA ASP A 63 15.36 -22.55 -3.04
C ASP A 63 15.87 -23.21 -1.75
N VAL A 64 14.95 -23.45 -0.82
CA VAL A 64 15.21 -24.20 0.42
C VAL A 64 14.19 -25.31 0.53
N GLY A 65 14.57 -26.50 0.07
CA GLY A 65 13.72 -27.69 0.16
C GLY A 65 12.48 -27.63 -0.75
N GLY A 66 12.60 -27.04 -1.94
CA GLY A 66 11.51 -26.85 -2.89
C GLY A 66 10.61 -25.64 -2.58
N GLN A 67 10.95 -24.87 -1.55
CA GLN A 67 10.31 -23.61 -1.23
C GLN A 67 11.19 -22.45 -1.66
N MET A 68 10.67 -21.58 -2.52
CA MET A 68 11.35 -20.34 -2.90
C MET A 68 11.26 -19.31 -1.77
N LEU A 69 12.42 -18.85 -1.31
CA LEU A 69 12.60 -17.74 -0.39
C LEU A 69 13.04 -16.49 -1.16
N THR A 70 12.52 -15.34 -0.74
CA THR A 70 12.96 -14.02 -1.22
C THR A 70 13.58 -13.27 -0.05
N GLY A 71 14.80 -12.79 -0.26
CA GLY A 71 15.56 -11.99 0.70
C GLY A 71 15.62 -10.54 0.28
N ILE A 72 15.46 -9.63 1.22
CA ILE A 72 15.81 -8.21 1.05
C ILE A 72 17.01 -7.91 1.96
N GLY A 73 18.11 -7.50 1.32
CA GLY A 73 19.32 -7.05 1.96
C GLY A 73 19.33 -5.53 2.04
N LEU A 74 19.62 -4.97 3.21
CA LEU A 74 19.91 -3.54 3.38
C LEU A 74 21.37 -3.37 3.81
N ARG A 75 22.04 -2.39 3.22
CA ARG A 75 23.42 -2.06 3.60
C ARG A 75 23.40 -1.21 4.86
N HIS A 76 24.10 -1.68 5.91
CA HIS A 76 24.21 -0.97 7.17
C HIS A 76 24.95 0.36 6.96
N PRO A 77 24.38 1.51 7.37
CA PRO A 77 24.90 2.83 7.00
C PRO A 77 26.28 3.14 7.61
N GLU A 78 26.62 2.53 8.75
CA GLU A 78 27.87 2.83 9.46
C GLU A 78 28.98 1.80 9.17
N THR A 79 28.62 0.53 9.03
CA THR A 79 29.59 -0.57 8.85
C THR A 79 29.73 -0.98 7.39
N GLY A 80 28.75 -0.65 6.54
CA GLY A 80 28.72 -1.04 5.13
C GLY A 80 28.40 -2.51 4.89
N GLU A 81 28.08 -3.28 5.93
CA GLU A 81 27.73 -4.70 5.87
C GLU A 81 26.30 -4.92 5.36
N TRP A 82 26.05 -6.06 4.73
CA TRP A 82 24.71 -6.44 4.29
C TRP A 82 23.96 -7.20 5.39
N VAL A 83 22.80 -6.68 5.78
CA VAL A 83 21.86 -7.39 6.67
C VAL A 83 20.70 -7.87 5.83
N TRP A 84 20.38 -9.17 5.91
CA TRP A 84 19.33 -9.80 5.09
C TRP A 84 18.14 -10.26 5.93
N LYS A 85 16.93 -10.08 5.40
CA LYS A 85 15.71 -10.70 5.94
C LYS A 85 14.99 -11.46 4.85
N TRP A 86 14.55 -12.67 5.18
CA TRP A 86 14.03 -13.65 4.24
C TRP A 86 12.60 -14.02 4.61
N ASP A 87 11.73 -14.12 3.62
CA ASP A 87 10.39 -14.70 3.76
C ASP A 87 10.02 -15.44 2.46
N THR A 88 9.00 -16.27 2.53
CA THR A 88 8.46 -17.00 1.38
C THR A 88 7.21 -16.31 0.85
N GLY A 89 6.96 -16.35 -0.44
CA GLY A 89 5.67 -15.99 -0.99
C GLY A 89 4.66 -17.12 -0.84
N LEU A 90 3.38 -16.79 -0.92
CA LEU A 90 2.33 -17.79 -1.02
C LEU A 90 2.22 -18.28 -2.47
N ILE A 91 2.35 -19.59 -2.67
CA ILE A 91 2.02 -20.24 -3.92
C ILE A 91 0.49 -20.26 -4.03
N GLY A 92 -0.06 -19.61 -5.05
CA GLY A 92 -1.48 -19.71 -5.37
C GLY A 92 -1.84 -21.16 -5.67
N ARG A 93 -2.96 -21.65 -5.14
CA ARG A 93 -3.42 -23.03 -5.36
C ARG A 93 -3.86 -23.19 -6.83
N GLU A 94 -3.12 -24.03 -7.55
CA GLU A 94 -3.33 -24.64 -8.89
C GLU A 94 -3.77 -23.75 -10.08
N GLY A 95 -3.03 -23.84 -11.20
CA GLY A 95 -3.53 -23.49 -12.53
C GLY A 95 -2.51 -22.97 -13.54
N ASP A 96 -1.40 -22.37 -13.10
CA ASP A 96 -0.35 -21.86 -14.00
C ASP A 96 1.00 -21.84 -13.28
N GLU A 97 1.86 -22.82 -13.55
CA GLU A 97 3.17 -22.95 -12.88
C GLU A 97 4.07 -21.72 -13.12
N ALA A 98 4.04 -21.13 -14.31
CA ALA A 98 4.79 -19.90 -14.62
C ALA A 98 4.20 -18.63 -13.95
N MET A 99 2.88 -18.54 -13.82
CA MET A 99 2.21 -17.45 -13.11
C MET A 99 2.37 -17.60 -11.58
N SER A 100 2.49 -18.85 -11.11
CA SER A 100 2.82 -19.25 -9.74
C SER A 100 4.21 -18.78 -9.31
N VAL A 101 5.26 -18.99 -10.12
CA VAL A 101 6.63 -18.59 -9.73
C VAL A 101 6.78 -17.06 -9.64
N LYS A 102 6.34 -16.30 -10.65
CA LYS A 102 6.44 -14.83 -10.65
C LYS A 102 5.56 -14.19 -9.56
N GLY A 103 4.39 -14.76 -9.31
CA GLY A 103 3.51 -14.38 -8.20
C GLY A 103 4.17 -14.63 -6.84
N ASN A 104 4.81 -15.80 -6.69
CA ASN A 104 5.53 -16.19 -5.47
C ASN A 104 6.70 -15.25 -5.16
N LEU A 105 7.52 -14.88 -6.15
CA LEU A 105 8.63 -13.94 -5.93
C LEU A 105 8.13 -12.54 -5.52
N SER A 106 7.06 -12.05 -6.15
CA SER A 106 6.49 -10.74 -5.82
C SER A 106 5.85 -10.73 -4.43
N ASP A 107 5.19 -11.81 -4.03
CA ASP A 107 4.63 -11.96 -2.70
C ASP A 107 5.74 -12.11 -1.65
N GLY A 108 6.77 -12.92 -1.95
CA GLY A 108 7.96 -13.08 -1.12
C GLY A 108 8.69 -11.76 -0.88
N LEU A 109 8.85 -10.92 -1.91
CA LEU A 109 9.44 -9.58 -1.77
C LEU A 109 8.63 -8.73 -0.77
N LYS A 110 7.31 -8.66 -0.94
CA LYS A 110 6.44 -7.88 -0.05
C LYS A 110 6.51 -8.40 1.39
N ARG A 111 6.58 -9.71 1.58
CA ARG A 111 6.65 -10.34 2.90
C ARG A 111 8.01 -10.13 3.56
N ALA A 112 9.11 -10.24 2.82
CA ALA A 112 10.44 -9.90 3.31
C ALA A 112 10.52 -8.41 3.71
N ALA A 113 9.87 -7.53 2.96
CA ALA A 113 9.80 -6.10 3.27
C ALA A 113 9.06 -5.81 4.58
N VAL A 114 8.03 -6.62 4.92
CA VAL A 114 7.35 -6.54 6.22
C VAL A 114 8.32 -6.77 7.37
N LEU A 115 9.33 -7.63 7.22
CA LEU A 115 10.35 -7.86 8.24
C LEU A 115 11.27 -6.63 8.46
N TRP A 116 11.37 -5.75 7.47
CA TRP A 116 11.99 -4.43 7.57
C TRP A 116 11.06 -3.33 8.09
N GLY A 117 9.75 -3.59 8.14
CA GLY A 117 8.73 -2.67 8.64
C GLY A 117 7.86 -2.07 7.54
N VAL A 118 8.29 -2.18 6.28
CA VAL A 118 7.58 -1.68 5.10
C VAL A 118 6.23 -2.37 5.00
N GLY A 119 5.14 -1.60 5.03
CA GLY A 119 3.77 -2.12 4.94
C GLY A 119 3.32 -2.96 6.14
N ARG A 120 4.15 -3.12 7.20
CA ARG A 120 3.81 -3.95 8.37
C ARG A 120 2.55 -3.47 9.09
N TYR A 121 2.27 -2.16 9.04
CA TYR A 121 1.07 -1.58 9.64
C TYR A 121 -0.23 -2.08 9.00
N LEU A 122 -0.21 -2.53 7.74
CA LEU A 122 -1.38 -3.07 7.05
C LEU A 122 -1.95 -4.31 7.75
N TYR A 123 -1.10 -5.10 8.40
CA TYR A 123 -1.50 -6.28 9.18
C TYR A 123 -2.20 -5.92 10.50
N ARG A 124 -2.10 -4.66 10.94
CA ARG A 124 -2.76 -4.13 12.14
C ARG A 124 -4.11 -3.47 11.82
N LEU A 125 -4.50 -3.40 10.55
CA LEU A 125 -5.79 -2.85 10.16
C LEU A 125 -6.93 -3.71 10.71
N PRO A 126 -8.05 -3.10 11.13
CA PRO A 126 -9.23 -3.84 11.55
C PRO A 126 -9.76 -4.69 10.39
N LYS A 127 -10.37 -5.82 10.73
CA LYS A 127 -11.02 -6.69 9.74
C LYS A 127 -12.23 -5.98 9.14
N SER A 128 -12.26 -5.82 7.82
CA SER A 128 -13.37 -5.17 7.11
C SER A 128 -14.05 -6.15 6.16
N TRP A 129 -15.34 -6.39 6.40
CA TRP A 129 -16.21 -7.14 5.50
C TRP A 129 -16.95 -6.18 4.59
N VAL A 130 -16.72 -6.28 3.29
CA VAL A 130 -17.27 -5.37 2.29
C VAL A 130 -18.03 -6.14 1.21
N GLY A 131 -18.80 -5.43 0.39
CA GLY A 131 -19.50 -6.02 -0.75
C GLY A 131 -18.55 -6.75 -1.71
N TYR A 132 -19.02 -7.87 -2.27
CA TYR A 132 -18.27 -8.74 -3.16
C TYR A 132 -19.12 -9.18 -4.35
N ASP A 133 -18.57 -9.05 -5.55
CA ASP A 133 -19.16 -9.56 -6.79
C ASP A 133 -18.58 -10.94 -7.08
N ASN A 134 -19.39 -11.98 -6.84
CA ASN A 134 -18.97 -13.37 -7.02
C ASN A 134 -18.74 -13.75 -8.49
N GLN A 135 -19.42 -13.09 -9.44
CA GLN A 135 -19.23 -13.36 -10.87
C GLN A 135 -17.90 -12.77 -11.35
N LYS A 136 -17.58 -11.54 -10.94
CA LYS A 136 -16.34 -10.84 -11.33
C LYS A 136 -15.16 -11.12 -10.39
N LYS A 137 -15.40 -11.89 -9.32
CA LYS A 137 -14.43 -12.26 -8.28
C LYS A 137 -13.68 -11.06 -7.68
N ARG A 138 -14.40 -9.96 -7.40
CA ARG A 138 -13.78 -8.71 -6.91
C ARG A 138 -14.61 -8.04 -5.82
N LEU A 139 -13.92 -7.27 -4.98
CA LEU A 139 -14.57 -6.37 -4.03
C LEU A 139 -15.34 -5.29 -4.80
N THR A 140 -16.51 -4.89 -4.30
CA THR A 140 -17.31 -3.80 -4.87
C THR A 140 -17.14 -2.49 -4.10
N GLU A 141 -16.55 -2.56 -2.92
CA GLU A 141 -16.32 -1.43 -2.03
C GLU A 141 -14.87 -1.48 -1.51
N THR A 142 -14.33 -0.29 -1.24
CA THR A 142 -12.98 -0.13 -0.69
C THR A 142 -13.10 0.28 0.77
N PRO A 143 -12.51 -0.49 1.72
CA PRO A 143 -12.48 -0.08 3.12
C PRO A 143 -11.74 1.25 3.31
N ALA A 144 -12.24 2.09 4.21
CA ALA A 144 -11.54 3.29 4.62
C ALA A 144 -10.34 2.94 5.52
N LEU A 145 -9.22 3.65 5.33
CA LEU A 145 -8.08 3.53 6.24
C LEU A 145 -8.32 4.36 7.52
N PRO A 146 -7.99 3.81 8.70
CA PRO A 146 -8.00 4.59 9.93
C PRO A 146 -6.91 5.66 9.88
N ARG A 147 -7.08 6.76 10.62
CA ARG A 147 -6.17 7.92 10.58
C ARG A 147 -4.71 7.60 10.88
N TRP A 148 -4.44 6.64 11.76
CA TRP A 148 -3.07 6.22 12.09
C TRP A 148 -2.38 5.46 10.96
N ALA A 149 -3.14 4.98 9.98
CA ALA A 149 -2.67 4.24 8.81
C ALA A 149 -2.55 5.12 7.55
N LEU A 150 -2.66 6.44 7.71
CA LEU A 150 -2.44 7.43 6.65
C LEU A 150 -1.14 8.19 6.91
N PRO A 151 -0.43 8.65 5.86
CA PRO A 151 0.68 9.58 6.02
C PRO A 151 0.23 10.85 6.75
N TYR A 152 1.14 11.51 7.47
CA TYR A 152 0.82 12.67 8.31
C TYR A 152 0.05 13.78 7.56
N GLY A 153 0.38 14.05 6.30
CA GLY A 153 -0.30 15.04 5.46
C GLY A 153 -1.77 14.68 5.16
N GLU A 154 -2.03 13.42 4.82
CA GLU A 154 -3.39 12.92 4.56
C GLU A 154 -4.21 12.81 5.87
N ALA A 155 -3.57 12.39 6.97
CA ALA A 155 -4.20 12.32 8.28
C ALA A 155 -4.64 13.69 8.82
N LYS A 156 -3.93 14.78 8.43
CA LYS A 156 -4.28 16.18 8.73
C LYS A 156 -5.41 16.70 7.84
N ALA A 157 -5.38 16.39 6.53
CA ALA A 157 -6.46 16.76 5.61
C ALA A 157 -7.80 16.13 6.02
N ALA A 158 -7.78 14.87 6.47
CA ALA A 158 -8.95 14.17 6.99
C ALA A 158 -9.53 14.78 8.30
N THR A 159 -8.82 15.70 8.95
CA THR A 159 -9.28 16.41 10.16
C THR A 159 -9.69 17.84 9.99
N SER A 160 -9.43 18.46 8.83
CA SER A 160 -9.93 19.81 8.63
C SER A 160 -11.44 19.70 8.45
N PRO A 161 -12.27 20.26 9.35
CA PRO A 161 -13.68 20.41 9.05
C PRO A 161 -13.76 21.26 7.80
N ASP A 162 -14.60 20.84 6.85
CA ASP A 162 -14.98 21.59 5.67
C ASP A 162 -15.26 23.05 6.09
N ARG A 163 -14.28 23.93 5.89
CA ARG A 163 -14.51 25.37 5.98
C ARG A 163 -15.22 25.70 4.68
N GLY A 164 -16.55 25.73 4.81
CA GLY A 164 -17.52 25.95 3.74
C GLY A 164 -16.96 26.80 2.63
N ARG A 165 -16.96 26.20 1.44
CA ARG A 165 -16.78 26.89 0.17
C ARG A 165 -17.67 28.14 0.18
N PRO A 166 -17.13 29.37 0.02
CA PRO A 166 -17.98 30.53 -0.13
C PRO A 166 -18.77 30.35 -1.44
N ASP A 167 -20.09 30.42 -1.31
CA ASP A 167 -21.04 30.28 -2.39
C ASP A 167 -20.84 31.44 -3.38
N SER A 168 -20.17 31.19 -4.50
CA SER A 168 -19.95 32.18 -5.56
C SER A 168 -21.19 32.29 -6.45
N ARG A 169 -22.30 32.77 -5.90
CA ARG A 169 -23.45 33.25 -6.68
C ARG A 169 -24.03 34.53 -6.09
N SER A 170 -23.50 35.65 -6.53
CA SER A 170 -24.28 36.87 -6.86
C SER A 170 -23.33 37.97 -7.31
N ALA A 171 -23.01 38.00 -8.61
CA ALA A 171 -22.60 39.24 -9.24
C ALA A 171 -23.87 40.04 -9.60
N PRO A 172 -23.96 41.34 -9.29
CA PRO A 172 -25.14 42.14 -9.61
C PRO A 172 -25.18 42.43 -11.11
N LYS A 173 -26.38 42.34 -11.71
CA LYS A 173 -26.63 42.77 -13.10
C LYS A 173 -26.50 44.29 -13.17
N VAL A 174 -25.59 44.78 -14.01
CA VAL A 174 -25.51 46.20 -14.39
C VAL A 174 -26.58 46.44 -15.46
N GLU A 175 -27.57 47.27 -15.12
CA GLU A 175 -28.64 47.72 -16.01
C GLU A 175 -28.12 48.92 -16.82
N ILE A 176 -27.98 48.74 -18.15
CA ILE A 176 -27.55 49.81 -19.05
C ILE A 176 -28.81 50.56 -19.50
N ALA A 177 -29.01 51.76 -18.95
CA ALA A 177 -30.03 52.69 -19.41
C ALA A 177 -29.65 53.24 -20.80
N GLN A 178 -30.51 52.98 -21.79
CA GLN A 178 -30.46 53.65 -23.09
C GLN A 178 -31.02 55.07 -22.97
N LYS A 179 -30.25 56.06 -23.40
CA LYS A 179 -30.71 57.41 -23.76
C LYS A 179 -30.14 57.76 -25.12
N ALA A 180 -31.00 58.02 -26.10
CA ALA A 180 -30.71 58.94 -27.20
C ALA A 180 -32.01 59.40 -27.88
N ALA A 181 -32.12 60.73 -28.02
CA ALA A 181 -33.01 61.53 -28.87
C ALA A 181 -34.51 61.52 -28.58
#